data_AF-A0A919JM80-F1
#
_entry.id   AF-A0A919JM80-F1
#
_cell.length_a   1.000
_cell.length_b   1.000
_cell.length_c   1.000
_cell.angle_alpha   90.00
_cell.angle_beta   90.00
_cell.angle_gamma   90.00
#
_symmetry.space_group_name_H-M   'P 1'
#
loop_
_entity.id
_entity.type
_entity.pdbx_description
1 polymer ?
#
loop_
_entity_poly.entity_id
_entity_poly.type
_entity_poly.pdbx_seq_one_letter_code
_entity_poly.pdbx_strand_id
1 'polypeptide(L)' 'MELAAVDGGYLLRDSKRPEQQPLFFTEEELDVFATAFTAGEFRAE' A
#
# COMPACT_ATOMS: atom_id res chain seq x y z
N MET A 1 3.65 -8.63 -1.89
CA MET A 1 3.39 -7.39 -1.13
C MET A 1 3.01 -7.78 0.28
N GLU A 2 3.54 -7.04 1.24
CA GLU A 2 3.28 -7.20 2.66
C GLU A 2 2.94 -5.83 3.26
N LEU A 3 1.92 -5.80 4.11
CA LEU A 3 1.48 -4.59 4.82
C LEU A 3 1.83 -4.72 6.30
N ALA A 4 2.43 -3.68 6.89
CA ALA A 4 2.75 -3.63 8.31
C ALA A 4 2.23 -2.34 8.93
N ALA A 5 1.48 -2.45 10.03
CA ALA A 5 1.09 -1.29 10.83
C ALA A 5 2.29 -0.76 11.63
N VAL A 6 2.45 0.56 11.64
CA VAL A 6 3.49 1.28 12.37
C VAL A 6 2.87 2.48 13.10
N ASP A 7 3.63 3.13 13.97
CA ASP A 7 3.15 4.33 14.63
C ASP A 7 2.86 5.43 13.60
N GLY A 8 1.61 5.87 13.55
CA GLY A 8 1.13 6.89 12.61
C GLY A 8 0.70 6.40 11.22
N GLY A 9 0.71 5.09 10.91
CA GLY A 9 0.20 4.61 9.62
C GLY A 9 0.61 3.18 9.24
N TYR A 10 0.81 2.96 7.94
CA TYR A 10 1.05 1.66 7.35
C TYR A 10 2.23 1.69 6.38
N LEU A 11 3.06 0.65 6.42
CA LEU A 11 4.12 0.42 5.44
C LEU A 11 3.72 -0.70 4.49
N LEU A 12 3.77 -0.42 3.19
CA LEU A 12 3.63 -1.40 2.12
C LEU A 12 5.01 -1.76 1.57
N ARG A 13 5.36 -3.04 1.67
CA ARG A 13 6.63 -3.60 1.16
C ARG A 13 6.38 -4.54 0.00
N ASP A 14 7.21 -4.45 -1.04
CA ASP A 14 7.26 -5.49 -2.06
C ASP A 14 8.16 -6.64 -1.58
N SER A 15 7.52 -7.70 -1.08
CA SER A 15 8.18 -8.95 -0.69
C SER A 15 9.01 -9.60 -1.80
N LYS A 16 8.79 -9.26 -3.08
CA LYS A 16 9.57 -9.75 -4.22
C LYS A 16 10.77 -8.85 -4.54
N ARG A 17 10.85 -7.65 -3.97
CA ARG A 17 11.91 -6.64 -4.15
C ARG A 17 12.26 -6.01 -2.80
N PRO A 18 12.84 -6.78 -1.87
CA PRO A 18 13.13 -6.32 -0.50
C PRO A 18 14.13 -5.16 -0.45
N GLU A 19 14.90 -4.93 -1.51
CA GLU A 19 15.79 -3.78 -1.67
C GLU A 19 15.06 -2.46 -1.95
N GLN A 20 13.79 -2.50 -2.38
CA GLN A 20 13.01 -1.29 -2.58
C GLN A 20 12.56 -0.70 -1.24
N GLN A 21 12.58 0.63 -1.17
CA GLN A 21 12.10 1.32 0.02
C GLN A 21 10.61 1.06 0.22
N PRO A 22 10.17 0.76 1.46
CA PRO A 22 8.76 0.60 1.77
C PRO A 22 7.99 1.90 1.49
N LEU A 23 6.80 1.79 0.93
CA LEU A 23 5.89 2.93 0.78
C LEU A 23 5.16 3.14 2.10
N PHE A 24 5.05 4.40 2.54
CA PHE A 24 4.28 4.76 3.72
C PHE A 24 2.93 5.34 3.32
N PHE A 25 1.90 4.93 4.03
CA PHE A 25 0.53 5.41 3.88
C PHE A 25 -0.01 5.80 5.25
N THR A 26 -0.70 6.93 5.32
CA THR A 26 -1.64 7.19 6.42
C THR A 26 -2.85 6.26 6.31
N GLU A 27 -3.65 6.20 7.37
CA GLU A 27 -4.89 5.40 7.34
C GLU A 27 -5.86 5.88 6.25
N GLU A 28 -6.03 7.21 6.11
CA GLU A 28 -6.87 7.80 5.06
C GLU A 28 -6.38 7.47 3.65
N GLU A 29 -5.06 7.56 3.39
CA GLU A 29 -4.51 7.22 2.09
C GLU A 29 -4.65 5.72 1.76
N LEU A 30 -4.51 4.86 2.78
CA LEU A 30 -4.70 3.42 2.61
C LEU A 30 -6.15 3.06 2.31
N ASP A 31 -7.11 3.75 2.95
CA ASP A 31 -8.55 3.56 2.71
C ASP A 31 -8.94 3.97 1.28
N VAL A 32 -8.42 5.10 0.81
CA VAL A 32 -8.60 5.53 -0.59
C VAL A 32 -7.99 4.52 -1.56
N PHE A 33 -6.78 4.03 -1.26
CA PHE A 33 -6.10 3.02 -2.07
C PHE A 33 -6.92 1.71 -2.14
N ALA A 34 -7.40 1.22 -1.00
CA ALA A 34 -8.22 0.01 -0.92
C ALA A 34 -9.55 0.16 -1.67
N THR A 35 -10.17 1.34 -1.59
CA THR A 35 -11.40 1.66 -2.31
C THR A 35 -11.18 1.65 -3.82
N ALA A 36 -10.16 2.35 -4.31
CA ALA A 36 -9.82 2.38 -5.73
C ALA A 36 -9.39 0.99 -6.26
N PHE A 37 -8.72 0.18 -5.43
CA PHE A 37 -8.36 -1.20 -5.76
C PHE A 37 -9.59 -2.09 -5.91
N THR A 38 -10.55 -1.99 -4.98
CA THR A 38 -11.80 -2.74 -5.01
C THR A 38 -12.71 -2.32 -6.16
N ALA A 39 -12.70 -1.03 -6.50
CA ALA A 39 -13.43 -0.49 -7.64
C ALA A 39 -12.86 -0.93 -9.01
N GLY A 40 -11.68 -1.58 -9.02
CA GLY A 40 -11.02 -2.01 -10.25
C GLY A 40 -10.46 -0.84 -11.07
N GLU A 41 -10.25 0.32 -10.46
CA GLU A 41 -9.73 1.51 -11.12
C GLU A 41 -8.23 1.39 -11.45
N PHE A 42 -7.53 0.44 -10.83
CA PHE A 42 -6.17 0.07 -11.21
C PHE A 42 -6.21 -0.85 -12.44
N ARG A 43 -6.24 -0.24 -13.64
CA ARG A 43 -5.89 -0.97 -14.86
C ARG A 43 -4.37 -1.18 -14.88
N ALA A 44 -3.95 -2.44 -14.82
CA ALA A 44 -2.61 -2.82 -15.22
C ALA A 44 -2.54 -2.66 -16.75
N GLU A 45 -1.93 -1.56 -17.23
CA GLU A 45 -1.51 -1.42 -18.62
C GLU A 45 -0.23 -2.24 -18.90
#